data_AF-A0A7R9B996-F1
#
_entry.id   AF-A0A7R9B996-F1
#
_cell.length_a   1.000
_cell.length_b   1.000
_cell.length_c   1.000
_cell.angle_alpha   90.00
_cell.angle_beta   90.00
_cell.angle_gamma   90.00
#
_symmetry.space_group_name_H-M   'P 1'
#
loop_
_entity.id
_entity.type
_entity.pdbx_description
1 polymer ?
#
loop_
_entity_poly.entity_id
_entity_poly.type
_entity_poly.pdbx_seq_one_letter_code
_entity_poly.pdbx_strand_id
1 'polypeptide(L)'
;MDSTKLTNVKLSVEEISDLVASQSCGAISLFVGTTRDNFQDKKVVHLEYEAYEPMAEKALKTICRDIREKWKVENIAIYHRYVTL
;
A
#
# COMPACT_ATOMS: atom_id res chain seq x y z
N MET A 1 -6.23 -2.24 14.04
CA MET A 1 -6.94 -2.79 12.86
C MET A 1 -5.97 -2.97 11.71
N ASP A 2 -6.15 -4.00 10.86
CA ASP A 2 -5.39 -4.17 9.60
C ASP A 2 -6.33 -4.04 8.40
N SER A 3 -6.03 -3.13 7.47
CA SER A 3 -6.74 -2.98 6.20
C SER A 3 -5.78 -3.17 5.04
N THR A 4 -6.05 -4.14 4.18
CA THR A 4 -5.23 -4.40 2.99
C THR A 4 -6.10 -4.48 1.76
N LYS A 5 -5.70 -3.83 0.66
CA LYS A 5 -6.48 -3.86 -0.59
C LYS A 5 -5.59 -3.81 -1.82
N LEU A 6 -5.86 -4.71 -2.76
CA LEU A 6 -5.43 -4.60 -4.15
C LEU A 6 -6.55 -3.93 -4.94
N THR A 7 -6.25 -2.95 -5.77
CA THR A 7 -7.26 -2.33 -6.64
C THR A 7 -6.66 -1.81 -7.94
N ASN A 8 -7.46 -1.74 -9.01
CA ASN A 8 -7.09 -1.05 -10.24
C ASN A 8 -7.49 0.44 -10.25
N VAL A 9 -8.24 0.88 -9.23
CA VAL A 9 -8.71 2.26 -9.08
C VAL A 9 -7.60 3.14 -8.48
N LYS A 10 -7.63 4.44 -8.80
CA LYS A 10 -6.73 5.43 -8.21
C LYS A 10 -6.86 5.42 -6.69
N LEU A 11 -5.74 5.43 -5.99
CA LEU A 11 -5.69 5.51 -4.53
C LEU A 11 -5.86 6.95 -4.07
N SER A 12 -6.66 7.15 -3.02
CA SER A 12 -6.73 8.41 -2.28
C SER A 12 -5.89 8.30 -1.02
N VAL A 13 -4.89 9.19 -0.87
CA VAL A 13 -4.03 9.20 0.31
C VAL A 13 -4.83 9.56 1.56
N GLU A 14 -5.75 10.52 1.44
CA GLU A 14 -6.61 11.00 2.53
C GLU A 14 -7.55 9.89 3.03
N GLU A 15 -8.28 9.24 2.12
CA GLU A 15 -9.19 8.15 2.52
C GLU A 15 -8.44 7.02 3.23
N ILE A 16 -7.22 6.70 2.77
CA ILE A 16 -6.42 5.63 3.38
C ILE A 16 -5.82 6.07 4.72
N SER A 17 -5.40 7.33 4.87
CA SER A 17 -4.91 7.85 6.16
C SER A 17 -5.99 7.87 7.22
N ASP A 18 -7.24 8.17 6.84
CA ASP A 18 -8.35 8.26 7.77
C ASP A 18 -8.72 6.88 8.35
N LEU A 19 -8.51 5.80 7.59
CA LEU A 19 -8.74 4.43 8.08
C LEU A 19 -7.83 4.04 9.23
N VAL A 20 -6.66 4.67 9.37
CA VAL A 20 -5.68 4.36 10.42
C VAL A 20 -5.62 5.39 11.52
N ALA A 21 -6.27 6.54 11.35
CA ALA A 21 -6.38 7.57 12.37
C ALA A 21 -7.05 7.02 13.64
N SER A 22 -6.52 7.40 14.80
CA SER A 22 -7.06 7.02 16.10
C SER A 22 -6.76 8.09 17.14
N GLN A 23 -7.69 8.33 18.06
CA GLN A 23 -7.47 9.21 19.22
C GLN A 23 -6.36 8.71 20.14
N SER A 24 -6.04 7.41 20.09
CA SER A 24 -4.92 6.82 20.85
C SER A 24 -3.54 7.06 20.22
N CYS A 25 -3.48 7.63 19.01
CA CYS A 25 -2.25 7.79 18.24
C CYS A 25 -1.94 9.27 18.03
N GLY A 26 -0.71 9.69 18.38
CA GLY A 26 -0.26 11.07 18.16
C GLY A 26 0.27 11.35 16.75
N ALA A 27 0.46 10.32 15.91
CA ALA A 27 1.02 10.45 14.58
C ALA A 27 0.59 9.30 13.65
N ILE A 28 0.60 9.58 12.35
CA ILE A 28 0.48 8.60 11.27
C ILE A 28 1.74 8.74 10.39
N SER A 29 2.40 7.62 10.09
CA SER A 29 3.50 7.59 9.12
C SER A 29 3.00 7.03 7.80
N LEU A 30 3.22 7.76 6.70
CA LEU A 30 2.77 7.37 5.36
C LEU A 30 3.95 7.21 4.41
N PHE A 31 3.84 6.20 3.55
CA PHE A 31 4.70 6.02 2.39
C PHE A 31 3.83 5.93 1.14
N VAL A 32 4.10 6.78 0.15
CA VAL A 32 3.35 6.83 -1.12
C VAL A 32 4.32 6.56 -2.26
N GLY A 33 4.20 5.37 -2.85
CA GLY A 33 4.95 5.01 -4.06
C GLY A 33 4.32 5.64 -5.30
N THR A 34 5.04 6.52 -5.99
CA THR A 34 4.61 7.13 -7.26
C THR A 34 5.48 6.66 -8.42
N THR A 35 4.88 6.48 -9.59
CA THR A 35 5.61 6.16 -10.82
C THR A 35 6.52 7.33 -11.21
N ARG A 36 7.81 7.04 -11.41
CA ARG A 36 8.76 8.00 -12.01
C ARG A 36 8.62 7.97 -13.52
N ASP A 37 8.87 9.10 -14.17
CA ASP A 37 8.78 9.26 -15.62
C ASP A 37 10.02 8.75 -16.39
N ASN A 38 11.02 8.23 -15.67
CA ASN A 38 12.26 7.72 -16.23
C ASN A 38 12.74 6.44 -15.52
N PHE A 39 13.38 5.56 -16.30
CA PHE A 39 14.08 4.38 -15.80
C PHE A 39 15.23 4.03 -16.77
N GLN A 40 16.46 3.94 -16.26
CA GLN A 40 17.68 3.65 -17.06
C GLN A 40 17.79 4.52 -18.34
N ASP A 41 17.71 5.85 -18.16
CA ASP A 41 17.80 6.86 -19.24
C ASP A 41 16.72 6.76 -20.34
N LYS A 42 15.68 5.94 -20.12
CA LYS A 42 14.52 5.81 -21.00
C LYS A 42 13.29 6.43 -20.36
N LYS A 43 12.49 7.12 -21.17
CA LYS A 43 11.19 7.67 -20.77
C LYS A 43 10.22 6.52 -20.49
N VAL A 44 9.62 6.51 -19.30
CA VAL A 44 8.58 5.56 -18.91
C VAL A 44 7.24 6.11 -19.38
N VAL A 45 6.61 5.41 -20.34
CA VAL A 45 5.27 5.77 -20.86
C VAL A 45 4.17 5.04 -20.08
N HIS A 46 4.45 3.81 -19.64
CA HIS A 46 3.52 2.97 -18.86
C HIS A 46 4.30 1.92 -18.04
N LEU A 47 3.73 1.48 -16.92
CA LEU A 47 4.20 0.34 -16.14
C LEU A 47 3.03 -0.64 -16.00
N GLU A 48 3.24 -1.88 -16.42
CA GLU A 48 2.29 -2.97 -16.25
C GLU A 48 2.62 -3.71 -14.95
N TYR A 49 1.59 -3.99 -14.15
CA TYR A 49 1.72 -4.70 -12.88
C TYR A 49 0.90 -5.99 -12.97
N GLU A 50 1.55 -7.10 -13.30
CA GLU A 50 0.93 -8.42 -13.15
C GLU A 50 0.99 -8.84 -11.68
N ALA A 51 -0.17 -8.92 -11.04
CA ALA A 51 -0.29 -9.48 -9.70
C ALA A 51 -1.11 -10.76 -9.75
N TYR A 52 -0.53 -11.88 -9.27
CA TYR A 52 -1.35 -13.02 -8.87
C TYR A 52 -2.05 -12.64 -7.56
N GLU A 53 -3.25 -12.05 -7.68
CA GLU A 53 -3.97 -11.39 -6.58
C GLU A 53 -4.01 -12.22 -5.28
N PRO A 54 -4.31 -13.54 -5.31
CA PRO A 54 -4.37 -14.33 -4.07
C PRO A 54 -3.03 -14.42 -3.33
N MET A 55 -1.91 -14.40 -4.05
CA MET A 55 -0.57 -14.40 -3.45
C MET A 55 -0.17 -13.02 -2.96
N ALA A 56 -0.49 -11.97 -3.73
CA ALA A 56 -0.23 -10.60 -3.32
C ALA A 56 -0.99 -10.25 -2.03
N GLU A 57 -2.26 -10.63 -1.90
CA GLU A 57 -3.01 -10.45 -0.65
C GLU A 57 -2.38 -11.17 0.55
N LYS A 58 -1.91 -12.42 0.35
CA LYS A 58 -1.21 -13.18 1.39
C LYS A 58 0.10 -12.48 1.81
N ALA A 59 0.84 -11.93 0.86
CA ALA A 59 2.05 -11.17 1.14
C ALA A 59 1.74 -9.91 1.97
N LEU A 60 0.70 -9.15 1.62
CA LEU A 60 0.28 -7.96 2.38
C LEU A 60 -0.08 -8.31 3.83
N LYS A 61 -0.87 -9.38 4.03
CA LYS A 61 -1.23 -9.87 5.37
C LYS A 61 -0.01 -10.33 6.17
N THR A 62 0.95 -10.97 5.50
CA THR A 62 2.22 -11.39 6.11
C THR A 62 3.00 -10.17 6.60
N ILE A 63 3.08 -9.11 5.80
CA ILE A 63 3.73 -7.85 6.20
C ILE A 63 3.04 -7.25 7.44
N CYS A 64 1.70 -7.20 7.48
CA CYS A 64 0.98 -6.71 8.65
C CYS A 64 1.32 -7.50 9.92
N ARG A 65 1.34 -8.84 9.82
CA ARG A 65 1.75 -9.72 10.94
C ARG A 65 3.17 -9.41 11.40
N ASP A 66 4.12 -9.39 10.47
CA ASP A 66 5.54 -9.18 10.78
C ASP A 66 5.78 -7.77 11.39
N ILE A 67 5.01 -6.76 10.99
CA ILE A 67 5.02 -5.43 11.61
C ILE A 67 4.52 -5.52 13.07
N ARG A 68 3.40 -6.20 13.32
CA ARG A 68 2.83 -6.35 14.67
C ARG A 68 3.71 -7.14 15.62
N GLU A 69 4.47 -8.11 15.10
CA GLU A 69 5.45 -8.86 15.89
C GLU A 69 6.64 -7.99 16.35
N LYS A 70 7.01 -6.99 15.54
CA LYS A 70 8.18 -6.13 15.81
C LYS A 70 7.83 -4.82 16.52
N TRP A 71 6.65 -4.26 16.26
CA TRP A 71 6.26 -2.95 16.75
C TRP A 71 4.82 -2.92 17.26
N LYS A 72 4.60 -2.16 18.34
CA LYS A 72 3.28 -1.90 18.91
C LYS A 72 2.56 -0.80 18.13
N VAL A 73 2.11 -1.12 16.92
CA VAL A 73 1.30 -0.22 16.07
C VAL A 73 -0.19 -0.48 16.25
N GLU A 74 -0.98 0.60 16.30
CA GLU A 74 -2.43 0.52 16.48
C GLU A 74 -3.11 0.02 15.19
N ASN A 75 -2.95 0.79 14.11
CA ASN A 75 -3.61 0.55 12.83
C ASN A 75 -2.59 0.46 11.69
N ILE A 76 -2.86 -0.44 10.74
CA ILE A 76 -2.06 -0.64 9.54
C ILE A 76 -2.98 -0.60 8.32
N ALA A 77 -2.60 0.18 7.31
CA ALA A 77 -3.24 0.16 6.00
C ALA A 77 -2.20 -0.05 4.90
N ILE A 78 -2.39 -1.06 4.05
CA ILE A 78 -1.54 -1.30 2.87
C ILE A 78 -2.40 -1.45 1.61
N TYR A 79 -2.27 -0.49 0.72
CA TYR A 79 -3.07 -0.40 -0.49
C TYR A 79 -2.12 -0.39 -1.69
N HIS A 80 -2.36 -1.28 -2.64
CA HIS A 80 -1.57 -1.38 -3.84
C HIS A 80 -2.46 -1.22 -5.07
N ARG A 81 -2.08 -0.30 -5.95
CA ARG A 81 -2.73 -0.14 -7.24
C ARG A 81 -2.01 -0.98 -8.28
N TYR A 82 -2.74 -1.83 -8.98
CA TYR A 82 -2.25 -2.57 -10.14
C TYR A 82 -2.97 -2.13 -11.42
N VAL A 83 -2.43 -2.51 -12.57
CA VAL A 83 -3.05 -2.28 -13.88
C VAL A 83 -3.26 -3.65 -14.49
N THR A 84 -4.51 -3.99 -14.77
CA THR A 84 -4.86 -5.18 -15.56
C THR A 84 -4.72 -4.82 -17.05
N LEU A 85 -4.14 -5.72 -17.83
CA LEU A 85 -4.13 -5.66 -19.31
C LEU A 85 -5.56 -5.69 -19.88
#